data_AF-A0A817IIH8-F1
#
_entry.id   AF-A0A817IIH8-F1
#
_cell.length_a   1.000
_cell.length_b   1.000
_cell.length_c   1.000
_cell.angle_alpha   90.00
_cell.angle_beta   90.00
_cell.angle_gamma   90.00
#
_symmetry.space_group_name_H-M   'P 1'
#
loop_
_entity.id
_entity.type
_entity.pdbx_description
1 polymer ?
#
loop_
_entity_poly.entity_id
_entity_poly.type
_entity_poly.pdbx_seq_one_letter_code
_entity_poly.pdbx_strand_id
1 'polypeptide(L)'
;MSNLEQLSLYLSVNRNNGFVDGVDLQQNIINYLPRLNQFRFKIRSTILLNNQTDLLSNEDIQHTFKNFSNSQIISCVNYFLESNKGQCHIYSCPFTIRSYENIANNFPGGLFTYVCNVSLFDERPFEHEFFIRIAQSFPFIKKLSINNRKAQKNKQNRKLKNNNQDLLIIEYPYLKWLDFDEAHDDYVEQFLLDTKTCLPSNVDLLIDYKPLKRVTHNFRRKTTQNNCAKVRYRCWEKISRFPKHFKDYFLETTNV
;
A
#
# COMPACT_ATOMS: atom_id res chain seq x y z
N MET A 1 34.64 8.68 0.88
CA MET A 1 33.68 8.00 1.79
C MET A 1 34.29 6.76 2.46
N SER A 2 35.61 6.70 2.70
CA SER A 2 36.32 5.49 3.15
C SER A 2 36.11 5.07 4.62
N ASN A 3 35.43 5.91 5.41
CA ASN A 3 35.21 5.69 6.84
C ASN A 3 33.74 5.42 7.22
N LEU A 4 32.86 5.19 6.24
CA LEU A 4 31.44 4.94 6.53
C LEU A 4 31.26 3.52 7.07
N GLU A 5 30.87 3.41 8.33
CA GLU A 5 30.65 2.12 9.00
C GLU A 5 29.18 1.66 8.94
N GLN A 6 28.24 2.59 8.90
CA GLN A 6 26.81 2.30 8.88
C GLN A 6 26.11 3.04 7.73
N LEU A 7 25.25 2.33 7.01
CA LEU A 7 24.46 2.88 5.93
C LEU A 7 23.04 2.32 5.95
N SER A 8 22.05 3.21 5.90
CA SER A 8 20.65 2.87 5.62
C SER A 8 20.26 3.41 4.25
N LEU A 9 20.03 2.53 3.29
CA LEU A 9 19.77 2.87 1.89
C LEU A 9 18.29 2.66 1.54
N TYR A 10 17.67 3.69 0.96
CA TYR A 10 16.44 3.53 0.19
C TYR A 10 16.75 3.80 -1.28
N LEU A 11 16.47 2.83 -2.14
CA LEU A 11 16.72 2.93 -3.57
C LEU A 11 15.46 2.55 -4.35
N SER A 12 15.05 3.39 -5.29
CA SER A 12 14.00 3.08 -6.25
C SER A 12 14.55 3.23 -7.65
N VAL A 13 14.50 2.16 -8.44
CA VAL A 13 15.08 2.13 -9.78
C VAL A 13 14.13 1.52 -10.80
N ASN A 14 14.16 2.08 -12.01
CA ASN A 14 13.53 1.53 -13.19
C ASN A 14 14.62 0.99 -14.10
N ARG A 15 14.59 -0.30 -14.42
CA ARG A 15 15.53 -0.97 -15.33
C ARG A 15 14.77 -1.45 -16.55
N ASN A 16 15.47 -1.55 -17.67
CA ASN A 16 14.88 -2.15 -18.86
C ASN A 16 14.70 -3.66 -18.64
N ASN A 17 15.73 -4.32 -18.13
CA ASN A 17 15.76 -5.77 -17.87
C ASN A 17 16.36 -6.06 -16.48
N GLY A 18 15.84 -7.09 -15.82
CA GLY A 18 16.40 -7.63 -14.58
C GLY A 18 16.15 -6.76 -13.34
N PHE A 19 15.77 -7.38 -12.23
CA PHE A 19 15.68 -6.67 -10.95
C PHE A 19 17.08 -6.36 -10.41
N VAL A 20 17.21 -5.38 -9.51
CA VAL A 20 18.44 -5.26 -8.71
C VAL A 20 18.56 -6.49 -7.83
N ASP A 21 19.73 -7.10 -7.82
CA ASP A 21 20.01 -8.31 -7.04
C ASP A 21 21.21 -8.12 -6.08
N GLY A 22 21.63 -9.20 -5.41
CA GLY A 22 22.76 -9.16 -4.49
C GLY A 22 24.09 -8.88 -5.19
N VAL A 23 24.27 -9.32 -6.44
CA VAL A 23 25.49 -9.09 -7.21
C VAL A 23 25.60 -7.61 -7.57
N ASP A 24 24.51 -6.98 -8.01
CA ASP A 24 24.44 -5.56 -8.29
C ASP A 24 24.87 -4.74 -7.06
N LEU A 25 24.33 -5.05 -5.88
CA LEU A 25 24.69 -4.33 -4.65
C LEU A 25 26.14 -4.55 -4.23
N GLN A 26 26.64 -5.78 -4.35
CA GLN A 26 28.02 -6.09 -4.00
C GLN A 26 28.99 -5.28 -4.86
N GLN A 27 28.78 -5.31 -6.17
CA GLN A 27 29.66 -4.69 -7.15
C GLN A 27 29.59 -3.16 -7.12
N ASN A 28 28.40 -2.58 -6.93
CA ASN A 28 28.21 -1.14 -7.08
C ASN A 28 28.23 -0.36 -5.77
N ILE A 29 28.08 -1.01 -4.61
CA ILE A 29 28.01 -0.34 -3.30
C ILE A 29 29.00 -0.94 -2.32
N ILE A 30 28.87 -2.23 -2.01
CA ILE A 30 29.58 -2.85 -0.89
C ILE A 30 31.11 -2.83 -1.11
N ASN A 31 31.56 -3.18 -2.32
CA ASN A 31 32.99 -3.21 -2.65
C ASN A 31 33.69 -1.85 -2.49
N TYR A 32 32.95 -0.74 -2.60
CA TYR A 32 33.47 0.62 -2.46
C TYR A 32 33.42 1.15 -1.03
N LEU A 33 32.80 0.40 -0.10
CA LEU A 33 32.60 0.76 1.30
C LEU A 33 33.20 -0.31 2.23
N PRO A 34 34.54 -0.51 2.22
CA PRO A 34 35.19 -1.64 2.91
C PRO A 34 35.07 -1.61 4.44
N ARG A 35 34.71 -0.46 5.03
CA ARG A 35 34.48 -0.33 6.48
C ARG A 35 33.01 -0.50 6.87
N LEU A 36 32.12 -0.71 5.91
CA LEU A 36 30.70 -0.86 6.17
C LEU A 36 30.43 -2.17 6.91
N ASN A 37 30.14 -2.08 8.20
CA ASN A 37 29.81 -3.23 9.04
C ASN A 37 28.30 -3.40 9.23
N GLN A 38 27.53 -2.31 9.08
CA GLN A 38 26.07 -2.33 9.18
C GLN A 38 25.46 -1.72 7.92
N PHE A 39 24.92 -2.58 7.08
CA PHE A 39 24.18 -2.18 5.89
C PHE A 39 22.72 -2.59 6.01
N ARG A 40 21.84 -1.58 6.01
CA ARG A 40 20.39 -1.77 5.93
C ARG A 40 19.89 -1.18 4.63
N PHE A 41 18.98 -1.86 3.96
CA PHE A 41 18.44 -1.36 2.72
C PHE A 41 16.99 -1.75 2.48
N LYS A 42 16.33 -0.96 1.65
CA LYS A 42 15.13 -1.31 0.89
C LYS A 42 15.31 -0.82 -0.53
N ILE A 43 15.20 -1.75 -1.45
CA ILE A 43 15.29 -1.49 -2.87
C ILE A 43 13.95 -1.83 -3.49
N ARG A 44 13.43 -0.92 -4.31
CA ARG A 44 12.31 -1.17 -5.20
C ARG A 44 12.86 -1.12 -6.63
N SER A 45 12.76 -2.23 -7.33
CA SER A 45 13.12 -2.33 -8.74
C SER A 45 11.87 -2.53 -9.58
N THR A 46 11.74 -1.78 -10.66
CA THR A 46 10.70 -2.00 -11.68
C THR A 46 11.37 -2.34 -13.00
N ILE A 47 10.86 -3.34 -13.71
CA ILE A 47 11.36 -3.79 -15.01
C ILE A 47 10.25 -3.79 -16.07
N LEU A 48 10.63 -3.73 -17.34
CA LEU A 48 9.75 -4.10 -18.45
C LEU A 48 9.89 -5.61 -18.68
N LEU A 49 8.77 -6.29 -18.93
CA LEU A 49 8.78 -7.73 -19.18
C LEU A 49 9.11 -8.11 -20.62
N ASN A 50 9.25 -7.14 -21.54
CA ASN A 50 9.52 -7.32 -22.97
C ASN A 50 10.30 -8.60 -23.31
N ASN A 51 9.60 -9.61 -23.85
CA ASN A 51 10.17 -10.89 -24.30
C ASN A 51 10.88 -11.73 -23.21
N GLN A 52 10.66 -11.48 -21.92
CA GLN A 52 11.15 -12.35 -20.85
C GLN A 52 10.34 -13.65 -20.82
N THR A 53 11.04 -14.78 -20.94
CA THR A 53 10.45 -16.13 -20.87
C THR A 53 10.39 -16.66 -19.44
N ASP A 54 11.33 -16.23 -18.58
CA ASP A 54 11.50 -16.74 -17.23
C ASP A 54 11.27 -15.65 -16.18
N LEU A 55 10.20 -15.83 -15.41
CA LEU A 55 9.83 -14.94 -14.31
C LEU A 55 10.46 -15.45 -13.01
N LEU A 56 11.35 -14.66 -12.42
CA LEU A 56 12.02 -14.95 -11.15
C LEU A 56 11.02 -14.99 -9.98
N SER A 57 11.17 -16.01 -9.14
CA SER A 57 10.46 -16.12 -7.87
C SER A 57 11.09 -15.25 -6.78
N ASN A 58 10.42 -15.19 -5.63
CA ASN A 58 11.01 -14.52 -4.46
C ASN A 58 12.31 -15.21 -4.02
N GLU A 59 12.30 -16.54 -4.08
CA GLU A 59 13.39 -17.43 -3.70
C GLU A 59 14.60 -17.24 -4.62
N ASP A 60 14.39 -17.13 -5.93
CA ASP A 60 15.45 -16.86 -6.90
C ASP A 60 16.16 -15.55 -6.57
N ILE A 61 15.39 -14.49 -6.30
CA ILE A 61 15.94 -13.18 -5.93
C ILE A 61 16.68 -13.26 -4.60
N GLN A 62 16.10 -13.88 -3.57
CA GLN A 62 16.74 -13.99 -2.24
C GLN A 62 18.04 -14.78 -2.30
N HIS A 63 18.11 -15.82 -3.14
CA HIS A 63 19.31 -16.63 -3.29
C HIS A 63 20.52 -15.82 -3.82
N THR A 64 20.28 -14.74 -4.58
CA THR A 64 21.36 -13.82 -5.00
C THR A 64 22.04 -13.10 -3.83
N PHE A 65 21.38 -13.03 -2.66
CA PHE A 65 21.90 -12.38 -1.45
C PHE A 65 22.52 -13.37 -0.46
N LYS A 66 22.71 -14.64 -0.80
CA LYS A 66 23.22 -15.67 0.13
C LYS A 66 24.57 -15.34 0.80
N ASN A 67 25.36 -14.46 0.18
CA ASN A 67 26.66 -14.02 0.68
C ASN A 67 26.60 -12.72 1.50
N PHE A 68 25.42 -12.11 1.65
CA PHE A 68 25.26 -10.92 2.49
C PHE A 68 25.26 -11.35 3.96
N SER A 69 26.42 -11.18 4.61
CA SER A 69 26.53 -11.27 6.05
C SER A 69 25.70 -10.15 6.71
N ASN A 70 25.04 -10.46 7.82
CA ASN A 70 24.40 -9.53 8.77
C ASN A 70 22.92 -9.15 8.58
N SER A 71 22.15 -9.78 7.67
CA SER A 71 20.69 -9.61 7.70
C SER A 71 19.91 -10.72 6.99
N GLN A 72 18.73 -11.02 7.51
CA GLN A 72 17.72 -11.76 6.75
C GLN A 72 17.20 -10.84 5.64
N ILE A 73 17.35 -11.26 4.38
CA ILE A 73 16.84 -10.54 3.22
C ILE A 73 15.48 -11.12 2.84
N ILE A 74 14.50 -10.24 2.66
CA ILE A 74 13.17 -10.60 2.17
C ILE A 74 12.97 -9.96 0.81
N SER A 75 12.37 -10.72 -0.11
CA SER A 75 11.94 -10.25 -1.42
C SER A 75 10.41 -10.37 -1.56
N CYS A 76 9.83 -9.47 -2.34
CA CYS A 76 8.44 -9.53 -2.78
C CYS A 76 8.37 -9.13 -4.26
N VAL A 77 8.29 -10.13 -5.13
CA VAL A 77 8.19 -10.02 -6.57
C VAL A 77 6.73 -10.07 -6.99
N ASN A 78 6.37 -9.15 -7.88
CA ASN A 78 5.05 -9.04 -8.48
C ASN A 78 5.21 -8.82 -9.98
N TYR A 79 4.34 -9.47 -10.74
CA TYR A 79 4.29 -9.36 -12.19
C TYR A 79 2.94 -8.81 -12.61
N PHE A 80 3.00 -7.70 -13.32
CA PHE A 80 1.88 -6.91 -13.81
C PHE A 80 1.81 -7.13 -15.32
N LEU A 81 1.11 -8.18 -15.74
CA LEU A 81 1.08 -8.65 -17.13
C LEU A 81 0.34 -7.69 -18.05
N GLU A 82 -0.72 -7.01 -17.59
CA GLU A 82 -1.48 -6.06 -18.42
C GLU A 82 -0.63 -4.84 -18.79
N SER A 83 0.19 -4.36 -17.86
CA SER A 83 1.11 -3.24 -18.04
C SER A 83 2.51 -3.65 -18.49
N ASN A 84 2.73 -4.96 -18.70
CA ASN A 84 3.99 -5.55 -19.15
C ASN A 84 5.17 -5.14 -18.26
N LYS A 85 4.97 -5.18 -16.94
CA LYS A 85 5.94 -4.74 -15.93
C LYS A 85 6.16 -5.80 -14.85
N GLY A 86 7.39 -5.85 -14.33
CA GLY A 86 7.71 -6.55 -13.10
C GLY A 86 8.08 -5.54 -12.01
N GLN A 87 7.76 -5.85 -10.76
CA GLN A 87 8.19 -5.09 -9.60
C GLN A 87 8.76 -6.03 -8.54
N CYS A 88 9.91 -5.67 -7.99
CA CYS A 88 10.53 -6.39 -6.89
C CYS A 88 10.85 -5.42 -5.76
N HIS A 89 10.36 -5.75 -4.56
CA HIS A 89 10.85 -5.17 -3.32
C HIS A 89 11.86 -6.10 -2.69
N ILE A 90 13.00 -5.57 -2.26
CA ILE A 90 14.02 -6.31 -1.53
C ILE A 90 14.44 -5.48 -0.34
N TYR A 91 14.49 -6.08 0.84
CA TYR A 91 14.92 -5.35 2.03
C TYR A 91 15.58 -6.24 3.06
N SER A 92 16.50 -5.63 3.82
CA SER A 92 17.15 -6.23 4.97
C SER A 92 16.27 -6.11 6.23
N CYS A 93 16.21 -7.15 7.05
CA CYS A 93 15.59 -7.09 8.37
C CYS A 93 16.61 -6.70 9.47
N PRO A 94 16.21 -5.89 10.47
CA PRO A 94 14.88 -5.31 10.66
C PRO A 94 14.59 -4.14 9.70
N PHE A 95 13.33 -4.05 9.25
CA PHE A 95 12.87 -2.97 8.40
C PHE A 95 12.68 -1.67 9.21
N THR A 96 13.40 -0.62 8.86
CA THR A 96 13.43 0.65 9.63
C THR A 96 12.97 1.87 8.85
N ILE A 97 12.51 1.67 7.61
CA ILE A 97 12.09 2.76 6.72
C ILE A 97 10.64 3.14 7.02
N ARG A 98 10.31 4.43 6.89
CA ARG A 98 8.97 4.94 7.23
C ARG A 98 7.89 4.71 6.17
N SER A 99 8.31 4.41 4.94
CA SER A 99 7.40 4.26 3.80
C SER A 99 7.52 2.88 3.16
N TYR A 100 6.40 2.27 2.79
CA TYR A 100 6.31 1.08 1.94
C TYR A 100 5.38 1.37 0.77
N GLU A 101 5.94 1.48 -0.43
CA GLU A 101 5.22 1.96 -1.61
C GLU A 101 4.88 0.79 -2.52
N ASN A 102 3.70 0.84 -3.16
CA ASN A 102 3.22 -0.07 -4.19
C ASN A 102 3.17 -1.54 -3.76
N ILE A 103 2.61 -1.78 -2.56
CA ILE A 103 2.33 -3.13 -2.09
C ILE A 103 1.21 -3.75 -2.94
N ALA A 104 1.47 -4.96 -3.45
CA ALA A 104 0.55 -5.74 -4.26
C ALA A 104 0.01 -6.97 -3.50
N ASN A 105 -0.93 -7.70 -4.07
CA ASN A 105 -1.63 -8.82 -3.41
C ASN A 105 -0.71 -9.95 -2.94
N ASN A 106 0.47 -10.14 -3.55
CA ASN A 106 1.41 -11.17 -3.10
C ASN A 106 2.18 -10.78 -1.83
N PHE A 107 1.86 -9.64 -1.22
CA PHE A 107 2.46 -9.23 0.04
C PHE A 107 2.23 -10.30 1.13
N PRO A 108 3.31 -10.90 1.67
CA PRO A 108 3.20 -12.02 2.61
C PRO A 108 2.72 -11.60 4.00
N GLY A 109 2.68 -10.29 4.29
CA GLY A 109 2.47 -9.77 5.64
C GLY A 109 3.79 -9.57 6.39
N GLY A 110 3.73 -9.58 7.72
CA GLY A 110 4.85 -9.33 8.62
C GLY A 110 4.64 -8.05 9.44
N LEU A 111 5.43 -7.84 10.50
CA LEU A 111 5.24 -6.71 11.41
C LEU A 111 6.21 -5.57 11.08
N PHE A 112 5.68 -4.44 10.60
CA PHE A 112 6.45 -3.27 10.19
C PHE A 112 6.14 -2.05 11.08
N THR A 113 6.68 -2.05 12.30
CA THR A 113 6.40 -1.00 13.31
C THR A 113 6.92 0.39 12.95
N TYR A 114 7.92 0.49 12.07
CA TYR A 114 8.49 1.77 11.64
C TYR A 114 7.75 2.38 10.44
N VAL A 115 6.95 1.60 9.72
CA VAL A 115 6.24 2.06 8.53
C VAL A 115 4.98 2.82 8.93
N CYS A 116 4.90 4.07 8.53
CA CYS A 116 3.72 4.91 8.73
C CYS A 116 3.07 5.36 7.42
N ASN A 117 3.74 5.21 6.27
CA ASN A 117 3.21 5.57 4.97
C ASN A 117 3.15 4.33 4.07
N VAL A 118 1.96 3.96 3.62
CA VAL A 118 1.76 2.81 2.75
C VAL A 118 1.07 3.26 1.47
N SER A 119 1.54 2.77 0.32
CA SER A 119 0.76 2.81 -0.91
C SER A 119 0.52 1.41 -1.47
N LEU A 120 -0.69 1.20 -2.00
CA LEU A 120 -1.16 -0.07 -2.53
C LEU A 120 -1.36 0.05 -4.04
N PHE A 121 -0.85 -0.91 -4.81
CA PHE A 121 -1.04 -0.99 -6.26
C PHE A 121 -0.97 -2.44 -6.73
N ASP A 122 -1.94 -2.85 -7.55
CA ASP A 122 -1.95 -4.14 -8.24
C ASP A 122 -2.89 -4.06 -9.46
N GLU A 123 -2.68 -4.94 -10.44
CA GLU A 123 -3.59 -5.16 -11.57
C GLU A 123 -4.75 -6.10 -11.20
N ARG A 124 -4.64 -6.79 -10.06
CA ARG A 124 -5.71 -7.60 -9.47
C ARG A 124 -6.43 -6.79 -8.40
N PRO A 125 -7.74 -7.00 -8.19
CA PRO A 125 -8.47 -6.30 -7.13
C PRO A 125 -7.95 -6.66 -5.74
N PHE A 126 -8.08 -5.72 -4.80
CA PHE A 126 -7.80 -5.96 -3.38
C PHE A 126 -9.07 -6.36 -2.64
N GLU A 127 -9.14 -7.58 -2.15
CA GLU A 127 -10.30 -8.05 -1.39
C GLU A 127 -10.19 -7.64 0.10
N HIS A 128 -11.25 -7.85 0.88
CA HIS A 128 -11.34 -7.41 2.27
C HIS A 128 -10.20 -7.96 3.15
N GLU A 129 -9.85 -9.23 2.97
CA GLU A 129 -8.77 -9.92 3.67
C GLU A 129 -7.39 -9.30 3.40
N PHE A 130 -7.20 -8.64 2.26
CA PHE A 130 -5.97 -7.92 1.98
C PHE A 130 -5.84 -6.71 2.91
N PHE A 131 -6.92 -5.95 3.10
CA PHE A 131 -6.93 -4.81 4.02
C PHE A 131 -6.73 -5.22 5.49
N ILE A 132 -7.25 -6.39 5.89
CA ILE A 132 -6.95 -6.99 7.21
C ILE A 132 -5.44 -7.22 7.35
N ARG A 133 -4.82 -7.85 6.35
CA ARG A 133 -3.37 -8.10 6.34
C ARG A 133 -2.56 -6.81 6.41
N ILE A 134 -2.99 -5.76 5.70
CA ILE A 134 -2.37 -4.43 5.75
C ILE A 134 -2.48 -3.84 7.17
N ALA A 135 -3.66 -3.85 7.78
CA ALA A 135 -3.85 -3.30 9.13
C ALA A 135 -2.97 -4.03 10.17
N GLN A 136 -2.91 -5.37 10.11
CA GLN A 136 -2.08 -6.19 10.98
C GLN A 136 -0.57 -5.96 10.77
N SER A 137 -0.17 -5.73 9.51
CA SER A 137 1.24 -5.55 9.17
C SER A 137 1.77 -4.16 9.51
N PHE A 138 0.90 -3.15 9.50
CA PHE A 138 1.26 -1.74 9.65
C PHE A 138 0.46 -1.08 10.79
N PRO A 139 0.69 -1.47 12.05
CA PRO A 139 -0.13 -1.03 13.18
C PRO A 139 -0.10 0.49 13.43
N PHE A 140 0.94 1.20 12.96
CA PHE A 140 1.12 2.64 13.12
C PHE A 140 0.94 3.44 11.82
N ILE A 141 0.22 2.89 10.85
CA ILE A 141 -0.04 3.56 9.59
C ILE A 141 -0.74 4.92 9.80
N LYS A 142 -0.16 5.96 9.22
CA LYS A 142 -0.66 7.35 9.23
C LYS A 142 -1.17 7.78 7.87
N LYS A 143 -0.56 7.30 6.79
CA LYS A 143 -0.98 7.57 5.41
C LYS A 143 -1.18 6.26 4.66
N LEU A 144 -2.35 6.09 4.07
CA LEU A 144 -2.67 4.98 3.17
C LEU A 144 -3.17 5.55 1.83
N SER A 145 -2.44 5.24 0.76
CA SER A 145 -2.83 5.55 -0.62
C SER A 145 -3.20 4.26 -1.35
N ILE A 146 -4.31 4.26 -2.08
CA ILE A 146 -4.81 3.09 -2.82
C ILE A 146 -4.94 3.50 -4.28
N ASN A 147 -4.13 2.91 -5.15
CA ASN A 147 -4.23 3.05 -6.60
C ASN A 147 -4.55 1.69 -7.21
N ASN A 148 -5.83 1.46 -7.48
CA ASN A 148 -6.31 0.23 -8.11
C ASN A 148 -7.68 0.51 -8.73
N ARG A 149 -7.80 0.35 -10.05
CA ARG A 149 -9.05 0.62 -10.79
C ARG A 149 -9.97 -0.60 -10.90
N LYS A 150 -9.55 -1.78 -10.45
CA LYS A 150 -10.33 -3.02 -10.56
C LYS A 150 -11.34 -3.10 -9.43
N ALA A 151 -12.56 -3.48 -9.75
CA ALA A 151 -13.62 -3.73 -8.78
C ALA A 151 -13.31 -4.96 -7.92
N GLN A 152 -13.69 -4.91 -6.64
CA GLN A 152 -13.67 -6.08 -5.77
C GLN A 152 -14.59 -7.16 -6.33
N LYS A 153 -14.11 -8.40 -6.40
CA LYS A 153 -14.90 -9.54 -6.88
C LYS A 153 -15.80 -10.08 -5.77
N ASN A 154 -15.31 -10.07 -4.53
CA ASN A 154 -16.01 -10.63 -3.38
C ASN A 154 -16.64 -9.52 -2.53
N LYS A 155 -17.57 -8.76 -3.13
CA LYS A 155 -18.38 -7.73 -2.44
C LYS A 155 -19.36 -8.35 -1.44
N GLN A 156 -18.86 -9.02 -0.40
CA GLN A 156 -19.63 -9.52 0.76
C GLN A 156 -21.05 -10.04 0.44
N ASN A 157 -21.15 -10.99 -0.50
CA ASN A 157 -22.40 -11.70 -0.79
C ASN A 157 -22.20 -13.20 -1.02
N ARG A 158 -21.21 -13.79 -0.37
CA ARG A 158 -21.42 -15.13 0.17
C ARG A 158 -21.88 -14.94 1.59
N LYS A 159 -23.17 -15.19 1.83
CA LYS A 159 -23.59 -15.83 3.08
C LYS A 159 -22.54 -16.90 3.34
N LEU A 160 -21.63 -16.64 4.29
CA LEU A 160 -20.79 -17.66 4.88
C LEU A 160 -21.77 -18.60 5.57
N LYS A 161 -22.33 -19.52 4.78
CA LYS A 161 -22.91 -20.74 5.28
C LYS A 161 -21.76 -21.44 5.98
N ASN A 162 -21.89 -21.49 7.30
CA ASN A 162 -21.11 -22.29 8.22
C ASN A 162 -19.74 -21.68 8.57
N ASN A 163 -19.71 -21.18 9.82
CA ASN A 163 -18.57 -20.87 10.68
C ASN A 163 -18.39 -19.36 10.92
N ASN A 164 -18.52 -19.00 12.20
CA ASN A 164 -18.49 -17.69 12.83
C ASN A 164 -17.23 -16.84 12.54
N GLN A 165 -16.99 -16.48 11.28
CA GLN A 165 -16.17 -15.32 10.96
C GLN A 165 -17.13 -14.18 10.62
N ASP A 166 -17.64 -13.54 11.67
CA ASP A 166 -18.06 -12.15 11.56
C ASP A 166 -16.93 -11.41 10.83
N LEU A 167 -17.26 -10.76 9.71
CA LEU A 167 -16.28 -9.98 8.96
C LEU A 167 -15.66 -8.97 9.91
N LEU A 168 -14.39 -9.19 10.25
CA LEU A 168 -13.68 -8.37 11.23
C LEU A 168 -13.67 -6.93 10.73
N ILE A 169 -14.33 -6.04 11.49
CA ILE A 169 -14.23 -4.61 11.25
C ILE A 169 -12.76 -4.22 11.36
N ILE A 170 -12.23 -3.63 10.29
CA ILE A 170 -10.81 -3.28 10.23
C ILE A 170 -10.59 -1.95 10.94
N GLU A 171 -9.64 -1.90 11.87
CA GLU A 171 -9.30 -0.66 12.58
C GLU A 171 -7.98 -0.07 12.08
N TYR A 172 -7.96 1.25 11.88
CA TYR A 172 -6.76 1.99 11.53
C TYR A 172 -6.52 3.15 12.52
N PRO A 173 -6.14 2.85 13.78
CA PRO A 173 -6.21 3.82 14.89
C PRO A 173 -5.34 5.07 14.70
N TYR A 174 -4.26 4.99 13.94
CA TYR A 174 -3.31 6.10 13.73
C TYR A 174 -3.45 6.80 12.38
N LEU A 175 -4.43 6.39 11.57
CA LEU A 175 -4.61 6.91 10.23
C LEU A 175 -4.97 8.38 10.27
N LYS A 176 -4.31 9.17 9.42
CA LYS A 176 -4.53 10.60 9.28
C LYS A 176 -4.82 11.01 7.85
N TRP A 177 -4.42 10.18 6.89
CA TRP A 177 -4.56 10.47 5.46
C TRP A 177 -4.99 9.22 4.71
N LEU A 178 -6.13 9.32 4.03
CA LEU A 178 -6.66 8.35 3.09
C LEU A 178 -6.68 8.97 1.70
N ASP A 179 -6.13 8.25 0.74
CA ASP A 179 -5.95 8.72 -0.62
C ASP A 179 -6.41 7.65 -1.59
N PHE A 180 -7.47 7.98 -2.34
CA PHE A 180 -8.09 7.11 -3.33
C PHE A 180 -7.78 7.60 -4.74
N ASP A 181 -6.51 7.94 -5.00
CA ASP A 181 -6.04 8.30 -6.32
C ASP A 181 -6.24 7.16 -7.32
N GLU A 182 -7.04 7.43 -8.35
CA GLU A 182 -7.42 6.46 -9.38
C GLU A 182 -7.98 5.13 -8.83
N ALA A 183 -8.63 5.16 -7.66
CA ALA A 183 -9.21 3.97 -7.05
C ALA A 183 -10.62 3.66 -7.54
N HIS A 184 -10.96 2.38 -7.64
CA HIS A 184 -12.35 1.94 -7.82
C HIS A 184 -13.21 2.26 -6.58
N ASP A 185 -14.49 2.57 -6.82
CA ASP A 185 -15.48 2.91 -5.78
C ASP A 185 -15.60 1.86 -4.66
N ASP A 186 -15.29 0.60 -4.93
CA ASP A 186 -15.36 -0.46 -3.93
C ASP A 186 -14.38 -0.26 -2.78
N TYR A 187 -13.20 0.31 -3.05
CA TYR A 187 -12.23 0.65 -2.01
C TYR A 187 -12.69 1.83 -1.18
N VAL A 188 -13.34 2.80 -1.81
CA VAL A 188 -13.97 3.92 -1.13
C VAL A 188 -15.08 3.40 -0.20
N GLU A 189 -15.93 2.50 -0.72
CA GLU A 189 -16.98 1.86 0.07
C GLU A 189 -16.39 1.03 1.24
N GLN A 190 -15.31 0.28 1.01
CA GLN A 190 -14.61 -0.50 2.04
C GLN A 190 -14.23 0.34 3.26
N PHE A 191 -13.76 1.58 3.06
CA PHE A 191 -13.33 2.46 4.16
C PHE A 191 -14.47 3.35 4.70
N LEU A 192 -15.43 3.75 3.87
CA LEU A 192 -16.53 4.59 4.32
C LEU A 192 -17.66 3.81 5.00
N LEU A 193 -17.81 2.50 4.74
CA LEU A 193 -18.77 1.67 5.47
C LEU A 193 -18.30 1.37 6.90
N ASP A 194 -19.11 1.77 7.88
CA ASP A 194 -18.87 1.50 9.30
C ASP A 194 -18.96 0.01 9.67
N THR A 195 -19.64 -0.79 8.85
CA THR A 195 -19.69 -2.25 8.97
C THR A 195 -18.43 -2.95 8.47
N LYS A 196 -17.49 -2.23 7.82
CA LYS A 196 -16.27 -2.81 7.22
C LYS A 196 -15.00 -2.26 7.86
N THR A 197 -14.99 -0.96 8.17
CA THR A 197 -13.80 -0.28 8.68
C THR A 197 -14.21 0.70 9.79
N CYS A 198 -13.40 0.82 10.83
CA CYS A 198 -13.52 1.89 11.82
C CYS A 198 -12.39 2.89 11.62
N LEU A 199 -12.75 4.10 11.18
CA LEU A 199 -11.79 5.20 11.04
C LEU A 199 -11.62 5.96 12.36
N PRO A 200 -10.41 6.51 12.63
CA PRO A 200 -10.21 7.50 13.69
C PRO A 200 -10.78 8.86 13.27
N SER A 201 -10.86 9.80 14.20
CA SER A 201 -11.31 11.17 13.92
C SER A 201 -10.23 11.98 13.21
N ASN A 202 -10.64 12.98 12.44
CA ASN A 202 -9.78 13.93 11.71
C ASN A 202 -8.89 13.29 10.62
N VAL A 203 -9.43 12.30 9.90
CA VAL A 203 -8.74 11.72 8.73
C VAL A 203 -8.96 12.62 7.53
N ASP A 204 -7.88 13.08 6.89
CA ASP A 204 -7.97 13.74 5.60
C ASP A 204 -8.26 12.70 4.51
N LEU A 205 -9.32 12.92 3.72
CA LEU A 205 -9.72 12.04 2.62
C LEU A 205 -9.57 12.76 1.30
N LEU A 206 -8.65 12.27 0.48
CA LEU A 206 -8.46 12.70 -0.89
C LEU A 206 -9.17 11.73 -1.83
N ILE A 207 -10.23 12.21 -2.48
CA ILE A 207 -11.03 11.44 -3.44
C ILE A 207 -11.82 12.37 -4.36
N ASP A 208 -12.04 11.93 -5.59
CA ASP A 208 -12.97 12.58 -6.50
C ASP A 208 -14.41 12.61 -5.97
N TYR A 209 -15.11 13.70 -6.27
CA TYR A 209 -16.49 13.89 -5.81
C TYR A 209 -17.47 12.85 -6.37
N LYS A 210 -17.25 12.37 -7.61
CA LYS A 210 -18.16 11.41 -8.28
C LYS A 210 -18.20 10.05 -7.56
N PRO A 211 -17.07 9.36 -7.31
CA PRO A 211 -17.02 8.17 -6.45
C PRO A 211 -17.68 8.38 -5.08
N LEU A 212 -17.34 9.48 -4.41
CA LEU A 212 -17.89 9.80 -3.09
C LEU A 212 -19.43 9.91 -3.10
N LYS A 213 -19.96 10.61 -4.10
CA LYS A 213 -21.41 10.75 -4.30
C LYS A 213 -22.09 9.41 -4.58
N ARG A 214 -21.47 8.51 -5.35
CA ARG A 214 -22.01 7.16 -5.64
C ARG A 214 -22.02 6.30 -4.38
N VAL A 215 -20.90 6.18 -3.67
CA VAL A 215 -20.78 5.32 -2.47
C VAL A 215 -21.73 5.74 -1.34
N THR A 216 -21.89 7.05 -1.14
CA THR A 216 -22.81 7.60 -0.11
C THR A 216 -24.27 7.66 -0.56
N HIS A 217 -24.60 7.20 -1.77
CA HIS A 217 -25.92 7.35 -2.40
C HIS A 217 -26.46 8.78 -2.32
N ASN A 218 -25.70 9.75 -2.86
CA ASN A 218 -25.99 11.18 -2.76
C ASN A 218 -26.10 11.66 -1.30
N PHE A 219 -25.22 11.17 -0.42
CA PHE A 219 -25.20 11.51 1.00
C PHE A 219 -26.52 11.13 1.70
N ARG A 220 -27.05 9.93 1.41
CA ARG A 220 -28.26 9.37 2.05
C ARG A 220 -28.05 7.99 2.69
N ARG A 221 -26.92 7.35 2.44
CA ARG A 221 -26.57 6.03 2.99
C ARG A 221 -26.05 6.13 4.44
N LYS A 222 -26.94 5.90 5.41
CA LYS A 222 -26.64 5.96 6.85
C LYS A 222 -25.41 5.16 7.29
N THR A 223 -25.18 3.97 6.73
CA THR A 223 -24.02 3.11 7.06
C THR A 223 -22.68 3.69 6.64
N THR A 224 -22.66 4.79 5.87
CA THR A 224 -21.43 5.52 5.54
C THR A 224 -21.25 6.79 6.36
N GLN A 225 -22.31 7.26 7.03
CA GLN A 225 -22.35 8.55 7.69
C GLN A 225 -21.35 8.62 8.86
N ASN A 226 -21.26 7.55 9.66
CA ASN A 226 -20.39 7.51 10.84
C ASN A 226 -18.91 7.72 10.50
N ASN A 227 -18.39 7.04 9.47
CA ASN A 227 -17.00 7.24 9.04
C ASN A 227 -16.80 8.54 8.27
N CYS A 228 -17.79 8.99 7.49
CA CYS A 228 -17.70 10.29 6.83
C CYS A 228 -17.59 11.43 7.84
N ALA A 229 -18.33 11.37 8.95
CA ALA A 229 -18.31 12.42 9.98
C ALA A 229 -16.95 12.58 10.67
N LYS A 230 -16.10 11.54 10.60
CA LYS A 230 -14.73 11.53 11.15
C LYS A 230 -13.68 12.05 10.16
N VAL A 231 -14.08 12.31 8.92
CA VAL A 231 -13.22 12.62 7.80
C VAL A 231 -13.32 14.10 7.42
N ARG A 232 -12.19 14.68 7.00
CA ARG A 232 -12.13 15.98 6.34
C ARG A 232 -11.98 15.78 4.85
N TYR A 233 -12.97 16.21 4.09
CA TYR A 233 -12.96 16.02 2.65
C TYR A 233 -11.98 17.01 1.99
N ARG A 234 -11.03 16.46 1.24
CA ARG A 234 -10.02 17.17 0.46
C ARG A 234 -10.33 16.99 -1.03
N CYS A 235 -10.55 18.08 -1.74
CA CYS A 235 -10.87 18.05 -3.18
C CYS A 235 -9.83 18.83 -3.98
N TRP A 236 -9.43 18.28 -5.12
CA TRP A 236 -8.60 18.97 -6.12
C TRP A 236 -9.40 20.02 -6.90
N GLU A 237 -10.69 19.76 -7.14
CA GLU A 237 -11.55 20.62 -7.95
C GLU A 237 -12.42 21.53 -7.07
N LYS A 238 -12.62 22.78 -7.52
CA LYS A 238 -13.64 23.66 -6.90
C LYS A 238 -15.03 23.13 -7.20
N ILE A 239 -15.67 22.54 -6.19
CA ILE A 239 -17.08 22.13 -6.28
C ILE A 239 -17.96 23.37 -6.11
N SER A 240 -18.69 23.73 -7.16
CA SER A 240 -19.51 24.95 -7.18
C SER A 240 -20.71 24.88 -6.23
N ARG A 241 -21.31 23.69 -6.03
CA ARG A 241 -22.41 23.47 -5.08
C ARG A 241 -22.41 22.05 -4.53
N PHE A 242 -22.35 21.92 -3.20
CA PHE A 242 -22.58 20.65 -2.51
C PHE A 242 -24.10 20.35 -2.37
N PRO A 243 -24.51 19.07 -2.38
CA PRO A 243 -25.89 18.67 -2.10
C PRO A 243 -26.33 19.07 -0.69
N LYS A 244 -27.64 19.22 -0.49
CA LYS A 244 -28.23 19.61 0.80
C LYS A 244 -27.74 18.77 1.99
N HIS A 245 -27.59 17.46 1.79
CA HIS A 245 -27.20 16.50 2.83
C HIS A 245 -25.69 16.33 3.01
N PHE A 246 -24.87 17.05 2.24
CA PHE A 246 -23.42 16.89 2.31
C PHE A 246 -22.87 17.24 3.70
N LYS A 247 -23.41 18.31 4.32
CA LYS A 247 -23.02 18.76 5.67
C LYS A 247 -23.41 17.76 6.77
N ASP A 248 -24.34 16.85 6.49
CA ASP A 248 -24.70 15.76 7.40
C ASP A 248 -23.63 14.65 7.43
N TYR A 249 -22.69 14.68 6.47
CA TYR A 249 -21.61 13.70 6.29
C TYR A 249 -20.24 14.27 6.59
N PHE A 250 -19.96 15.53 6.24
CA PHE A 250 -18.65 16.14 6.44
C PHE A 250 -18.79 17.46 7.19
N LEU A 251 -18.12 17.54 8.34
CA LEU A 251 -18.08 18.75 9.15
C LEU A 251 -17.08 19.79 8.60
N GLU A 252 -16.01 19.32 7.96
CA GLU A 252 -14.98 20.16 7.38
C GLU A 252 -14.70 19.79 5.92
N THR A 253 -14.63 20.81 5.07
CA THR A 253 -14.22 20.70 3.66
C THR A 253 -13.11 21.68 3.37
N THR A 254 -12.14 21.25 2.60
CA THR A 254 -10.97 22.07 2.28
C THR A 254 -10.50 21.76 0.89
N ASN A 255 -10.22 22.79 0.09
CA ASN A 255 -9.57 22.63 -1.20
C ASN A 255 -8.09 22.33 -0.95
N VAL A 256 -7.51 21.39 -1.72
CA VAL A 256 -6.08 21.07 -1.70
C VAL A 256 -5.31 22.07 -2.56
#